data_AF-A0A426GBZ2-F1
#
_entry.id   AF-A0A426GBZ2-F1
#
_cell.length_a   1.000
_cell.length_b   1.000
_cell.length_c   1.000
_cell.angle_alpha   90.00
_cell.angle_beta   90.00
_cell.angle_gamma   90.00
#
_symmetry.space_group_name_H-M   'P 1'
#
loop_
_entity.id
_entity.type
_entity.pdbx_description
1 polymer ?
#
loop_
_entity_poly.entity_id
_entity_poly.type
_entity_poly.pdbx_seq_one_letter_code
_entity_poly.pdbx_strand_id
1 'polypeptide(L)'
;DVLFVCNGHHWDPRVPEYPGEFDGPAFHAHAYSDPFDPVDMRGKNVVVVGMGNSAMDIASELSQRPTAKNLWVSARRGVWVFPKYLNGKPADKSA
;
A
#
# COMPACT_ATOMS: atom_id res chain seq x y z
N ASP A 1 -16.45 -35.58 15.78
CA ASP A 1 -15.27 -34.70 15.66
C ASP A 1 -15.55 -33.56 14.70
N VAL A 2 -14.99 -32.36 14.95
CA VAL A 2 -15.20 -31.16 14.13
C VAL A 2 -13.85 -30.46 13.91
N LEU A 3 -13.65 -29.93 12.69
CA LEU A 3 -12.48 -29.14 12.29
C LEU A 3 -12.90 -27.69 11.99
N PHE A 4 -12.12 -26.73 12.48
CA PHE A 4 -12.24 -25.32 12.12
C PHE A 4 -10.98 -24.87 11.38
N VAL A 5 -11.15 -24.12 10.29
CA VAL A 5 -10.04 -23.55 9.50
C VAL A 5 -10.00 -22.04 9.72
N CYS A 6 -8.87 -21.56 10.24
CA CYS A 6 -8.65 -20.16 10.64
C CYS A 6 -7.38 -19.56 10.01
N ASN A 7 -7.05 -19.92 8.77
CA ASN A 7 -5.81 -19.53 8.09
C ASN A 7 -5.78 -18.08 7.57
N GLY A 8 -6.90 -17.35 7.67
CA GLY A 8 -7.01 -16.00 7.14
C GLY A 8 -7.01 -15.94 5.60
N HIS A 9 -7.12 -14.73 5.05
CA HIS A 9 -7.32 -14.50 3.61
C HIS A 9 -6.42 -13.41 3.00
N HIS A 10 -5.41 -12.95 3.72
CA HIS A 10 -4.50 -11.86 3.31
C HIS A 10 -3.08 -12.35 2.97
N TRP A 11 -2.88 -13.65 2.78
CA TRP A 11 -1.57 -14.25 2.52
C TRP A 11 -1.23 -14.38 1.02
N ASP A 12 -2.23 -14.53 0.15
CA ASP A 12 -2.02 -14.71 -1.29
C ASP A 12 -2.18 -13.36 -2.04
N PRO A 13 -1.11 -12.81 -2.65
CA PRO A 13 -1.16 -11.52 -3.33
C PRO A 13 -1.92 -11.58 -4.65
N ARG A 14 -2.89 -10.68 -4.83
CA ARG A 14 -3.59 -10.52 -6.11
C ARG A 14 -2.87 -9.51 -7.00
N VAL A 15 -2.05 -10.00 -7.93
CA VAL A 15 -1.36 -9.16 -8.91
C VAL A 15 -2.19 -9.04 -10.20
N PRO A 16 -2.59 -7.83 -10.63
CA PRO A 16 -3.28 -7.65 -11.90
C PRO A 16 -2.30 -7.66 -13.07
N GLU A 17 -2.76 -8.14 -14.22
CA GLU A 17 -2.05 -7.98 -15.50
C GLU A 17 -2.33 -6.59 -16.08
N TYR A 18 -1.29 -5.93 -16.56
CA TYR A 18 -1.37 -4.66 -17.28
C TYR A 18 -0.91 -4.84 -18.72
N PRO A 19 -1.53 -4.16 -19.70
CA PRO A 19 -1.06 -4.20 -21.07
C PRO A 19 0.28 -3.46 -21.22
N GLY A 20 1.18 -4.02 -22.04
CA GLY A 20 2.50 -3.47 -22.30
C GLY A 20 3.59 -4.10 -21.43
N GLU A 21 4.82 -3.63 -21.62
CA GLU A 21 6.01 -4.11 -20.91
C GLU A 21 6.57 -2.99 -20.04
N PHE A 22 7.12 -3.37 -18.88
CA PHE A 22 7.81 -2.45 -17.97
C PHE A 22 9.15 -3.03 -17.57
N ASP A 23 10.22 -2.34 -17.95
CA ASP A 23 11.60 -2.78 -17.69
C ASP A 23 12.09 -2.44 -16.26
N GLY A 24 11.27 -1.71 -15.49
CA GLY A 24 11.58 -1.37 -14.11
C GLY A 24 11.11 -2.45 -13.12
N PRO A 25 11.54 -2.37 -11.86
CA PRO A 25 11.08 -3.30 -10.85
C PRO A 25 9.61 -3.05 -10.50
N ALA A 26 8.83 -4.13 -10.42
CA ALA A 26 7.43 -4.11 -10.00
C ALA A 26 7.16 -5.26 -9.02
N PHE A 27 6.44 -4.98 -7.94
CA PHE A 27 6.11 -5.98 -6.92
C PHE A 27 4.82 -5.59 -6.18
N HIS A 28 4.14 -6.58 -5.59
CA HIS A 28 2.92 -6.36 -4.80
C HIS A 28 3.27 -5.86 -3.39
N ALA A 29 2.37 -5.10 -2.75
CA ALA A 29 2.55 -4.60 -1.38
C ALA A 29 2.82 -5.71 -0.34
N HIS A 30 2.46 -6.96 -0.63
CA HIS A 30 2.77 -8.12 0.21
C HIS A 30 4.28 -8.40 0.32
N ALA A 31 5.06 -8.02 -0.69
CA ALA A 31 6.52 -8.16 -0.68
C ALA A 31 7.24 -6.90 -0.16
N TYR A 32 6.52 -5.80 0.06
CA TYR A 32 7.11 -4.59 0.63
C TYR A 32 7.47 -4.82 2.10
N SER A 33 8.74 -4.59 2.44
CA SER A 33 9.18 -4.60 3.84
C SER A 33 9.46 -3.18 4.33
N ASP A 34 10.28 -2.45 3.58
CA ASP A 34 10.68 -1.08 3.90
C ASP A 34 11.09 -0.31 2.62
N PRO A 35 11.45 0.98 2.71
CA PRO A 35 11.81 1.76 1.52
C PRO A 35 13.09 1.35 0.78
N PHE A 36 13.79 0.33 1.27
CA PHE A 36 15.04 -0.19 0.71
C PHE A 36 14.92 -1.63 0.21
N ASP A 37 13.86 -2.36 0.60
CA ASP A 37 13.60 -3.77 0.27
C ASP A 37 12.15 -4.00 -0.19
N PRO A 38 11.92 -4.63 -1.35
CA PRO A 38 12.86 -5.40 -2.18
C PRO A 38 13.72 -4.56 -3.14
N VAL A 39 13.49 -3.25 -3.18
CA VAL A 39 14.14 -2.33 -4.12
C VAL A 39 14.44 -1.02 -3.40
N ASP A 40 15.65 -0.50 -3.53
CA ASP A 40 15.97 0.82 -2.99
C ASP A 40 15.23 1.94 -3.73
N MET A 41 14.22 2.55 -3.10
CA MET A 41 13.41 3.59 -3.75
C MET A 41 14.05 4.99 -3.73
N ARG A 42 15.20 5.17 -3.06
CA ARG A 42 15.87 6.47 -2.96
C ARG A 42 16.19 7.06 -4.32
N GLY A 43 15.75 8.29 -4.53
CA GLY A 43 15.96 9.01 -5.78
C GLY A 43 15.17 8.47 -6.98
N LYS A 44 14.32 7.44 -6.80
CA LYS A 44 13.50 6.86 -7.87
C LYS A 44 12.16 7.58 -8.01
N ASN A 45 11.60 7.47 -9.21
CA ASN A 45 10.22 7.82 -9.50
C ASN A 45 9.36 6.59 -9.21
N VAL A 46 8.42 6.69 -8.27
CA VAL A 46 7.62 5.55 -7.79
C VAL A 46 6.15 5.78 -8.07
N VAL A 47 5.46 4.76 -8.56
CA VAL A 47 4.00 4.74 -8.68
C VAL A 47 3.45 3.65 -7.77
N VAL A 48 2.62 4.04 -6.81
CA VAL A 48 1.83 3.12 -6.00
C VAL A 48 0.47 2.93 -6.67
N VAL A 49 0.12 1.69 -6.99
CA VAL A 49 -1.15 1.38 -7.66
C VAL A 49 -2.20 0.90 -6.65
N GLY A 50 -3.31 1.61 -6.57
CA GLY A 50 -4.40 1.38 -5.63
C GLY A 50 -4.41 2.38 -4.47
N MET A 51 -5.56 2.46 -3.79
CA MET A 51 -5.79 3.33 -2.63
C MET A 51 -6.32 2.54 -1.41
N GLY A 52 -5.94 1.27 -1.28
CA GLY A 52 -6.19 0.51 -0.05
C GLY A 52 -5.32 0.99 1.10
N ASN A 53 -5.61 0.58 2.33
CA ASN A 53 -4.86 1.01 3.51
C ASN A 53 -3.35 0.74 3.38
N SER A 54 -2.94 -0.46 2.96
CA SER A 54 -1.52 -0.77 2.71
C SER A 54 -0.88 0.14 1.66
N ALA A 55 -1.59 0.44 0.58
CA ALA A 55 -1.09 1.34 -0.46
C ALA A 55 -0.92 2.77 0.08
N MET A 56 -1.84 3.25 0.90
CA MET A 56 -1.77 4.59 1.49
C MET A 56 -0.68 4.70 2.55
N ASP A 57 -0.46 3.65 3.36
CA ASP A 57 0.64 3.62 4.33
C ASP A 57 2.01 3.64 3.62
N ILE A 58 2.20 2.78 2.59
CA ILE A 58 3.42 2.76 1.77
C ILE A 58 3.61 4.11 1.06
N ALA A 59 2.56 4.64 0.44
CA ALA A 59 2.63 5.94 -0.23
C ALA A 59 3.00 7.06 0.76
N SER A 60 2.43 7.04 1.96
CA SER A 60 2.75 8.02 3.00
C SER A 60 4.20 7.89 3.48
N GLU A 61 4.72 6.68 3.64
CA GLU A 61 6.11 6.44 4.03
C GLU A 61 7.09 6.91 2.94
N LEU A 62 6.86 6.48 1.70
CA LEU A 62 7.70 6.84 0.56
C LEU A 62 7.61 8.33 0.17
N SER A 63 6.54 9.03 0.58
CA SER A 63 6.40 10.48 0.39
C SER A 63 7.27 11.32 1.33
N GLN A 64 7.80 10.72 2.40
CA GLN A 64 8.71 11.42 3.30
C GLN A 64 10.04 11.69 2.60
N ARG A 65 10.65 12.84 2.88
CA ARG A 65 12.01 13.14 2.37
C ARG A 65 13.03 12.34 3.20
N PRO A 66 14.06 11.69 2.60
CA PRO A 66 14.47 11.68 1.19
C PRO A 66 14.09 10.40 0.40
N THR A 67 12.97 9.77 0.73
CA THR A 67 12.70 8.37 0.37
C THR A 67 12.48 8.12 -1.11
N ALA A 68 11.60 8.86 -1.80
CA ALA A 68 11.44 8.80 -3.26
C ALA A 68 11.72 10.18 -3.88
N LYS A 69 12.15 10.22 -5.15
CA LYS A 69 12.32 11.50 -5.87
C LYS A 69 10.96 12.11 -6.20
N ASN A 70 10.07 11.29 -6.76
CA ASN A 70 8.68 11.63 -7.02
C ASN A 70 7.81 10.42 -6.71
N LEU A 71 6.62 10.65 -6.17
CA LEU A 71 5.66 9.62 -5.85
C LEU A 71 4.29 9.97 -6.42
N TRP A 72 3.67 9.01 -7.10
CA TRP A 72 2.29 9.11 -7.58
C TRP A 72 1.46 7.95 -7.04
N VAL A 73 0.17 8.22 -6.81
CA VAL A 73 -0.82 7.20 -6.48
C VAL A 73 -1.77 7.07 -7.65
N SER A 74 -1.86 5.87 -8.22
CA SER A 74 -2.79 5.56 -9.31
C SER A 74 -4.06 4.95 -8.72
N ALA A 75 -5.19 5.62 -8.92
CA ALA A 75 -6.47 5.22 -8.37
C ALA A 75 -7.49 4.90 -9.48
N ARG A 76 -8.17 3.75 -9.38
CA ARG A 76 -9.30 3.42 -10.27
C ARG A 76 -10.54 4.26 -9.96
N ARG A 77 -10.77 4.50 -8.68
CA ARG A 77 -11.88 5.28 -8.10
C ARG A 77 -11.34 6.00 -6.87
N GLY A 78 -11.95 7.12 -6.51
CA GLY A 78 -11.63 7.81 -5.26
C GLY A 78 -12.02 6.99 -4.03
N VAL A 79 -11.34 7.26 -2.91
CA VAL A 79 -11.67 6.70 -1.59
C VAL A 79 -11.88 7.82 -0.58
N TRP A 80 -12.64 7.54 0.47
CA TRP A 80 -12.75 8.44 1.61
C TRP A 80 -11.54 8.25 2.52
N VAL A 81 -10.83 9.33 2.80
CA VAL A 81 -9.71 9.33 3.74
C VAL A 81 -10.19 9.91 5.06
N PHE A 82 -10.24 9.07 6.09
CA PHE A 82 -10.66 9.47 7.44
C PHE A 82 -9.45 9.50 8.38
N PRO A 83 -9.40 10.46 9.32
CA PRO A 83 -8.37 10.45 10.36
C PRO A 83 -8.61 9.31 11.35
N LYS A 84 -7.53 8.78 11.94
CA LYS A 84 -7.62 7.77 13.02
C LYS A 84 -8.34 8.31 14.27
N TYR A 85 -8.30 9.63 14.47
CA TYR A 85 -8.90 10.31 15.63
C TYR A 85 -9.88 11.38 15.17
N LEU A 86 -11.04 11.44 15.83
CA LEU A 86 -12.04 12.50 15.70
C LEU A 86 -12.26 13.12 17.09
N ASN A 87 -12.08 14.44 17.21
CA ASN A 87 -12.23 15.17 18.48
C ASN A 87 -11.41 14.57 19.63
N GLY A 88 -10.18 14.12 19.35
CA GLY A 88 -9.29 13.52 20.36
C GLY A 88 -9.67 12.10 20.79
N LYS A 89 -10.71 11.48 20.21
CA LYS A 89 -11.11 10.09 20.47
C LYS A 89 -10.83 9.21 19.25
N PRO A 90 -10.53 7.91 19.45
CA PRO A 90 -10.46 6.96 18.35
C PRO A 90 -11.75 6.98 17.52
N ALA A 91 -11.63 7.08 16.20
CA ALA A 91 -12.77 7.27 15.30
C ALA A 91 -13.79 6.11 15.36
N ASP A 92 -13.31 4.90 15.62
CA ASP A 92 -14.10 3.68 15.81
C ASP A 92 -14.90 3.66 17.12
N LYS A 93 -14.57 4.54 18.07
CA LYS A 93 -15.25 4.69 19.37
C LYS A 93 -16.09 5.97 19.48
N SER A 94 -16.15 6.77 18.41
CA SER A 94 -16.86 8.05 18.38
C SER A 94 -18.28 7.98 17.81
N ALA A 95 -18.78 6.77 17.49
CA ALA A 95 -20.16 6.52 17.08
C ALA A 95 -21.12 6.45 18.28
#